data_AF-A0A6I1EUL4-F1
#
_entry.id   AF-A0A6I1EUL4-F1
#
_cell.length_a   1.000
_cell.length_b   1.000
_cell.length_c   1.000
_cell.angle_alpha   90.00
_cell.angle_beta   90.00
_cell.angle_gamma   90.00
#
_symmetry.space_group_name_H-M   'P 1'
#
loop_
_entity.id
_entity.type
_entity.pdbx_description
1 polymer ?
#
loop_
_entity_poly.entity_id
_entity_poly.type
_entity_poly.pdbx_seq_one_letter_code
_entity_poly.pdbx_strand_id
1 'polypeptide(L)'
;MTLKNKSTRSLLLGNPNIIIRDGVMDRKLLTKNKLDVNQVLSILRQNNVFSVREVKYGILEANGQLSLLLKSKYQKPDKQDLNLPESPVDLPTSLIIDGEILWDNLHELGFDQQWLDNQLTTNGYDNVKRILYADWRESEGIHVSPK
;
A
#
# COMPACT_ATOMS: atom_id res chain seq x y z
N MET A 1 -4.15 -16.39 -41.19
CA MET A 1 -2.71 -16.72 -41.29
C MET A 1 -2.15 -16.93 -39.89
N THR A 2 -1.91 -18.20 -39.60
CA THR A 2 -0.94 -18.87 -38.70
C THR A 2 -0.02 -18.06 -37.77
N LEU A 3 -0.09 -18.45 -36.48
CA LEU A 3 0.93 -18.51 -35.41
C LEU A 3 2.38 -18.03 -35.70
N LYS A 4 2.94 -17.19 -34.80
CA LYS A 4 4.18 -17.45 -34.00
C LYS A 4 4.86 -16.15 -33.54
N ASN A 5 4.82 -15.89 -32.23
CA ASN A 5 6.01 -15.64 -31.38
C ASN A 5 5.62 -15.00 -30.03
N LYS A 6 5.16 -15.81 -29.09
CA LYS A 6 5.20 -15.44 -27.65
C LYS A 6 6.64 -15.38 -27.11
N SER A 7 7.61 -15.99 -27.82
CA SER A 7 9.01 -16.10 -27.40
C SER A 7 9.82 -14.81 -27.51
N THR A 8 9.43 -13.85 -28.36
CA THR A 8 10.20 -12.60 -28.54
C THR A 8 9.79 -11.48 -27.58
N ARG A 9 8.63 -11.62 -26.91
CA ARG A 9 8.16 -10.65 -25.90
C ARG A 9 8.81 -10.87 -24.52
N SER A 10 9.32 -12.08 -24.25
CA SER A 10 10.01 -12.46 -23.02
C SER A 10 11.46 -11.95 -22.91
N LEU A 11 12.05 -11.44 -23.99
CA LEU A 11 13.45 -10.99 -24.01
C LEU A 11 13.62 -9.51 -23.62
N LEU A 12 12.53 -8.72 -23.66
CA LEU A 12 12.56 -7.28 -23.34
C LEU A 12 11.97 -6.97 -21.95
N LEU A 13 11.12 -7.85 -21.43
CA LEU A 13 10.54 -7.77 -20.09
C LEU A 13 11.02 -9.02 -19.35
N GLY A 14 12.01 -8.86 -18.47
CA GLY A 14 12.62 -9.99 -17.76
C GLY A 14 11.55 -10.84 -17.07
N ASN A 15 11.62 -12.17 -17.19
CA ASN A 15 10.74 -13.04 -16.41
C ASN A 15 11.08 -12.91 -14.92
N PRO A 16 10.09 -12.96 -14.00
CA PRO A 16 10.37 -12.96 -12.58
C PRO A 16 11.29 -14.13 -12.22
N ASN A 17 12.36 -13.87 -11.45
CA ASN A 17 13.34 -14.89 -11.05
C ASN A 17 13.42 -14.99 -9.53
N ILE A 18 13.36 -16.21 -9.01
CA ILE A 18 13.60 -16.47 -7.58
C ILE A 18 15.11 -16.39 -7.33
N ILE A 19 15.59 -15.25 -6.85
CA ILE A 19 17.01 -14.99 -6.58
C ILE A 19 17.44 -15.36 -5.16
N ILE A 20 16.49 -15.56 -4.24
CA ILE A 20 16.73 -16.05 -2.89
C ILE A 20 15.78 -17.21 -2.61
N ARG A 21 16.30 -18.34 -2.13
CA ARG A 21 15.52 -19.50 -1.69
C ARG A 21 16.02 -19.96 -0.33
N ASP A 22 15.14 -20.00 0.66
CA ASP A 22 15.42 -20.45 2.03
C ASP A 22 16.61 -19.73 2.71
N GLY A 23 16.85 -18.49 2.31
CA GLY A 23 17.95 -17.65 2.78
C GLY A 23 19.28 -17.88 2.09
N VAL A 24 19.27 -18.58 0.95
CA VAL A 24 20.42 -18.78 0.06
C VAL A 24 20.20 -17.97 -1.21
N MET A 25 21.17 -17.11 -1.55
CA MET A 25 21.17 -16.34 -2.81
C MET A 25 21.65 -17.22 -3.97
N ASP A 26 20.96 -17.15 -5.10
CA ASP A 26 21.39 -17.78 -6.35
C ASP A 26 22.37 -16.87 -7.09
N ARG A 27 23.66 -17.16 -6.97
CA ARG A 27 24.73 -16.38 -7.62
C ARG A 27 24.58 -16.31 -9.13
N LYS A 28 24.10 -17.37 -9.79
CA LYS A 28 23.94 -17.40 -11.26
C LYS A 28 22.84 -16.42 -11.67
N LEU A 29 21.73 -16.41 -10.95
CA LEU A 29 20.63 -15.49 -11.22
C LEU A 29 20.99 -14.04 -10.89
N LEU A 30 21.73 -13.79 -9.80
CA LEU A 30 22.24 -12.45 -9.50
C LEU A 30 23.13 -11.91 -10.63
N THR A 31 24.10 -12.71 -11.09
CA THR A 31 24.96 -12.32 -12.22
C THR A 31 24.18 -12.11 -13.51
N LYS A 32 23.23 -13.00 -13.83
CA LYS A 32 22.35 -12.87 -15.02
C LYS A 32 21.57 -11.55 -15.01
N ASN A 33 21.14 -11.11 -13.83
CA ASN A 33 20.36 -9.88 -13.64
C ASN A 33 21.23 -8.67 -13.28
N LYS A 34 22.56 -8.77 -13.39
CA LYS A 34 23.53 -7.71 -13.07
C LYS A 34 23.36 -7.12 -11.66
N LEU A 35 22.95 -7.98 -10.70
CA LEU A 35 22.83 -7.63 -9.29
C LEU A 35 24.06 -8.11 -8.52
N ASP A 36 24.66 -7.22 -7.74
CA ASP A 36 25.64 -7.58 -6.74
C ASP A 36 25.00 -7.89 -5.38
N VAL A 37 25.76 -8.51 -4.48
CA VAL A 37 25.27 -8.89 -3.15
C VAL A 37 24.91 -7.68 -2.30
N ASN A 38 25.66 -6.58 -2.40
CA ASN A 38 25.41 -5.38 -1.60
C ASN A 38 24.11 -4.70 -2.01
N GLN A 39 23.78 -4.69 -3.30
CA GLN A 39 22.50 -4.23 -3.83
C GLN A 39 21.34 -5.05 -3.26
N VAL A 40 21.43 -6.38 -3.31
CA VAL A 40 20.40 -7.26 -2.71
C VAL A 40 20.24 -6.95 -1.22
N LEU A 41 21.33 -6.90 -0.46
CA LEU A 41 21.29 -6.59 0.97
C LEU A 41 20.73 -5.18 1.25
N SER A 42 20.98 -4.20 0.37
CA SER A 42 20.41 -2.85 0.47
C SER A 42 18.90 -2.89 0.29
N ILE A 43 18.41 -3.61 -0.72
CA ILE A 43 16.97 -3.78 -0.98
C ILE A 43 16.29 -4.50 0.18
N LEU A 44 16.93 -5.53 0.75
CA LEU A 44 16.41 -6.20 1.96
C LEU A 44 16.24 -5.19 3.11
N ARG A 45 17.25 -4.37 3.40
CA ARG A 45 17.16 -3.36 4.48
C ARG A 45 16.08 -2.31 4.22
N GLN A 46 15.90 -1.87 2.97
CA GLN A 46 14.81 -0.97 2.59
C GLN A 46 13.43 -1.57 2.86
N ASN A 47 13.31 -2.89 2.88
CA ASN A 47 12.09 -3.64 3.19
C ASN A 47 12.04 -4.12 4.65
N ASN A 48 12.84 -3.52 5.55
CA ASN A 48 12.96 -3.91 6.97
C ASN A 48 13.42 -5.36 7.20
N VAL A 49 14.21 -5.93 6.27
CA VAL A 49 14.80 -7.26 6.37
C VAL A 49 16.32 -7.12 6.51
N PHE A 50 16.88 -7.50 7.65
CA PHE A 50 18.29 -7.22 7.96
C PHE A 50 19.22 -8.40 7.66
N SER A 51 18.67 -9.61 7.48
CA SER A 51 19.41 -10.80 7.12
C SER A 51 18.74 -11.58 6.01
N VAL A 52 19.52 -12.05 5.04
CA VAL A 52 19.04 -13.02 4.03
C VAL A 52 18.46 -14.28 4.68
N ARG A 53 18.91 -14.65 5.88
CA ARG A 53 18.39 -15.80 6.63
C ARG A 53 16.90 -15.69 6.95
N GLU A 54 16.37 -14.48 6.99
CA GLU A 54 14.96 -14.18 7.25
C GLU A 54 14.06 -14.51 6.06
N VAL A 55 14.62 -14.53 4.85
CA VAL A 55 13.90 -14.67 3.60
C VAL A 55 13.64 -16.14 3.27
N LYS A 56 12.39 -16.50 3.04
CA LYS A 56 11.97 -17.80 2.47
C LYS A 56 12.07 -17.77 0.94
N TYR A 57 11.55 -16.73 0.30
CA TYR A 57 11.72 -16.47 -1.14
C TYR A 57 11.97 -14.99 -1.41
N GLY A 58 12.93 -14.69 -2.29
CA GLY A 58 13.12 -13.35 -2.85
C GLY A 58 12.98 -13.43 -4.36
N ILE A 59 11.97 -12.75 -4.91
CA ILE A 59 11.60 -12.79 -6.32
C ILE A 59 11.94 -11.44 -6.95
N LEU A 60 12.88 -11.46 -7.90
CA LEU A 60 13.18 -10.30 -8.71
C LEU A 60 12.14 -10.20 -9.81
N GLU A 61 11.31 -9.17 -9.75
CA GLU A 61 10.24 -8.89 -10.70
C GLU A 61 10.77 -8.28 -12.01
N ALA A 62 9.94 -8.30 -13.06
CA ALA A 62 10.29 -7.78 -14.39
C ALA A 62 10.67 -6.28 -14.38
N ASN A 63 10.13 -5.53 -13.42
CA ASN A 63 10.38 -4.11 -13.21
C ASN A 63 11.64 -3.83 -12.35
N GLY A 64 12.38 -4.87 -11.95
CA GLY A 64 13.58 -4.76 -11.11
C GLY A 64 13.31 -4.66 -9.60
N GLN A 65 12.05 -4.68 -9.17
CA GLN A 65 11.70 -4.72 -7.74
C GLN A 65 11.91 -6.12 -7.16
N LEU A 66 12.17 -6.20 -5.85
CA LEU A 66 12.34 -7.46 -5.15
C LEU A 66 11.13 -7.70 -4.23
N SER A 67 10.32 -8.69 -4.56
CA SER A 67 9.26 -9.18 -3.68
C SER A 67 9.82 -10.19 -2.68
N LEU A 68 9.47 -10.04 -1.41
CA LEU A 68 10.02 -10.84 -0.32
C LEU A 68 8.92 -11.61 0.41
N LEU A 69 9.11 -12.93 0.52
CA LEU A 69 8.39 -13.75 1.47
C LEU A 69 9.35 -14.13 2.60
N LEU A 70 9.01 -13.78 3.83
CA LEU A 70 9.80 -14.13 5.01
C LEU A 70 9.47 -15.55 5.49
N LYS A 71 10.40 -16.18 6.20
CA LYS A 71 10.12 -17.42 6.93
C LYS A 71 9.13 -17.09 8.05
N SER A 72 8.21 -18.01 8.34
CA SER A 72 7.14 -17.85 9.33
C SER A 72 7.58 -17.20 10.65
N LYS A 73 8.71 -17.65 11.22
CA LYS A 73 9.26 -17.09 12.48
C LYS A 73 9.68 -15.60 12.43
N TYR A 74 9.77 -15.00 11.24
CA TYR A 74 10.09 -13.59 11.03
C TYR A 74 8.93 -12.80 10.43
N GLN A 75 7.79 -13.45 10.14
CA GLN A 75 6.58 -12.76 9.70
C GLN A 75 5.94 -12.04 10.90
N LYS A 76 5.33 -10.89 10.63
CA LYS A 76 4.46 -10.24 11.62
C LYS A 76 3.15 -11.04 11.68
N PRO A 77 2.61 -11.32 12.88
CA PRO A 77 1.32 -11.98 12.99
C PRO A 77 0.23 -11.08 12.41
N ASP A 78 -0.71 -11.66 11.69
CA ASP A 78 -1.93 -10.97 11.27
C ASP A 78 -3.07 -11.14 12.29
N LYS A 79 -4.25 -10.58 12.00
CA LYS A 79 -5.42 -10.72 12.89
C LYS A 79 -5.87 -12.17 13.04
N GLN A 80 -5.72 -12.99 12.00
CA GLN A 80 -6.13 -14.40 12.00
C GLN A 80 -5.19 -15.24 12.87
N ASP A 81 -3.87 -15.00 12.79
CA ASP A 81 -2.86 -15.64 13.65
C ASP A 81 -3.15 -15.41 15.15
N LEU A 82 -3.79 -14.28 15.47
CA LEU A 82 -4.14 -13.87 16.83
C LEU A 82 -5.60 -14.21 17.22
N ASN A 83 -6.39 -14.83 16.33
CA ASN A 83 -7.82 -15.08 16.51
C ASN A 83 -8.61 -13.81 16.89
N LEU A 84 -8.24 -12.66 16.32
CA LEU A 84 -8.96 -11.41 16.52
C LEU A 84 -10.17 -11.34 15.58
N PRO A 85 -11.30 -10.75 16.02
CA PRO A 85 -12.47 -10.60 15.16
C PRO A 85 -12.17 -9.70 13.96
N GLU A 86 -12.81 -10.00 12.84
CA GLU A 86 -12.83 -9.09 11.70
C GLU A 86 -13.54 -7.79 12.11
N SER A 87 -13.01 -6.67 11.64
CA SER A 87 -13.61 -5.35 11.86
C SER A 87 -14.04 -4.83 10.49
N PRO A 88 -15.24 -4.24 10.37
CA PRO A 88 -15.62 -3.60 9.12
C PRO A 88 -14.55 -2.58 8.73
N VAL A 89 -14.20 -2.56 7.44
CA VAL A 89 -13.25 -1.61 6.88
C VAL A 89 -14.07 -0.59 6.11
N ASP A 90 -14.10 0.64 6.62
CA ASP A 90 -14.72 1.77 5.96
C ASP A 90 -13.64 2.72 5.41
N LEU A 91 -13.93 3.27 4.24
CA LEU A 91 -13.09 4.28 3.61
C LEU A 91 -13.58 5.65 4.05
N PRO A 92 -12.68 6.55 4.47
CA PRO A 92 -13.07 7.93 4.69
C PRO A 92 -13.43 8.56 3.34
N THR A 93 -14.51 9.35 3.35
CA THR A 93 -14.95 10.14 2.21
C THR A 93 -14.69 11.61 2.50
N SER A 94 -13.85 12.25 1.68
CA SER A 94 -13.50 13.66 1.87
C SER A 94 -14.73 14.55 1.63
N LEU A 95 -14.94 15.52 2.51
CA LEU A 95 -16.07 16.46 2.47
C LEU A 95 -15.65 17.89 2.17
N ILE A 96 -14.48 18.31 2.65
CA ILE A 96 -13.96 19.66 2.45
C ILE A 96 -12.48 19.60 2.08
N ILE A 97 -12.07 20.36 1.07
CA ILE A 97 -10.66 20.58 0.70
C ILE A 97 -10.46 22.07 0.47
N ASP A 98 -9.45 22.67 1.11
CA ASP A 98 -9.08 24.08 1.01
C ASP A 98 -10.22 25.10 1.26
N GLY A 99 -11.25 24.66 1.99
CA GLY A 99 -12.43 25.45 2.31
C GLY A 99 -13.50 25.44 1.21
N GLU A 100 -13.44 24.45 0.33
CA GLU A 100 -14.47 24.13 -0.65
C GLU A 100 -15.12 22.80 -0.31
N ILE A 101 -16.45 22.78 -0.37
CA ILE A 101 -17.27 21.60 -0.07
C ILE A 101 -17.33 20.71 -1.30
N LEU A 102 -17.04 19.43 -1.12
CA LEU A 102 -17.19 18.39 -2.12
C LEU A 102 -18.63 17.88 -2.12
N TRP A 103 -19.51 18.60 -2.82
CA TRP A 103 -20.95 18.35 -2.82
C TRP A 103 -21.35 16.95 -3.27
N ASP A 104 -20.68 16.41 -4.30
CA ASP A 104 -20.97 15.06 -4.79
C ASP A 104 -20.74 14.01 -3.70
N ASN A 105 -19.63 14.13 -2.98
CA ASN A 105 -19.29 13.24 -1.85
C ASN A 105 -20.27 13.40 -0.68
N LEU A 106 -20.66 14.63 -0.36
CA LEU A 106 -21.62 14.91 0.72
C LEU A 106 -22.97 14.26 0.41
N HIS A 107 -23.46 14.41 -0.83
CA HIS A 107 -24.73 13.81 -1.27
C HIS A 107 -24.65 12.29 -1.43
N GLU A 108 -23.51 11.74 -1.86
CA GLU A 108 -23.30 10.28 -1.97
C GLU A 108 -23.40 9.61 -0.60
N LEU A 109 -22.95 10.28 0.46
CA LEU A 109 -23.13 9.83 1.84
C LEU A 109 -24.55 10.07 2.39
N GLY A 110 -25.44 10.68 1.61
CA GLY A 110 -26.80 11.03 2.03
C GLY A 110 -26.86 12.20 3.02
N PHE A 111 -25.79 12.98 3.14
CA PHE A 111 -25.75 14.18 3.96
C PHE A 111 -26.11 15.42 3.15
N ASP A 112 -26.57 16.45 3.86
CA ASP A 112 -26.85 17.77 3.30
C ASP A 112 -25.95 18.84 3.94
N GLN A 113 -26.05 20.07 3.41
CA GLN A 113 -25.29 21.20 3.92
C GLN A 113 -25.56 21.44 5.41
N GLN A 114 -26.81 21.27 5.85
CA GLN A 114 -27.20 21.53 7.23
C GLN A 114 -26.53 20.55 8.19
N TRP A 115 -26.43 19.28 7.81
CA TRP A 115 -25.67 18.28 8.54
C TRP A 115 -24.20 18.68 8.65
N LEU A 116 -23.57 19.10 7.54
CA LEU A 116 -22.16 19.49 7.54
C LEU A 116 -21.91 20.71 8.43
N ASP A 117 -22.75 21.72 8.36
CA ASP A 117 -22.65 22.92 9.20
C ASP A 117 -22.82 22.58 10.69
N ASN A 118 -23.73 21.66 11.02
CA ASN A 118 -23.90 21.17 12.39
C ASN A 118 -22.66 20.41 12.89
N GLN A 119 -22.06 19.57 12.03
CA GLN A 119 -20.83 18.85 12.34
C GLN A 119 -19.67 19.81 12.59
N LEU A 120 -19.45 20.78 11.70
CA LEU A 120 -18.41 21.80 11.86
C LEU A 120 -18.61 22.61 13.14
N THR A 121 -19.83 23.07 13.39
CA THR A 121 -20.16 23.88 14.59
C THR A 121 -19.93 23.09 15.88
N THR A 122 -20.32 21.82 15.91
CA THR A 122 -20.09 20.93 17.06
C THR A 122 -18.59 20.74 17.34
N ASN A 123 -17.77 20.77 16.29
CA ASN A 123 -16.31 20.70 16.38
C ASN A 123 -15.65 22.09 16.56
N GLY A 124 -16.42 23.16 16.77
CA GLY A 124 -15.91 24.50 17.06
C GLY A 124 -15.56 25.35 15.84
N TYR A 125 -16.06 25.00 14.66
CA TYR A 125 -15.82 25.72 13.41
C TYR A 125 -17.10 26.33 12.85
N ASP A 126 -17.05 27.63 12.58
CA ASP A 126 -18.18 28.45 12.14
C ASP A 126 -18.15 28.78 10.63
N ASN A 127 -17.05 28.47 9.95
CA ASN A 127 -16.85 28.84 8.57
C ASN A 127 -16.00 27.81 7.83
N VAL A 128 -16.59 27.18 6.81
CA VAL A 128 -15.92 26.21 5.94
C VAL A 128 -14.64 26.76 5.31
N LYS A 129 -14.55 28.06 5.03
CA LYS A 129 -13.34 28.68 4.44
C LYS A 129 -12.10 28.59 5.33
N ARG A 130 -12.28 28.31 6.63
CA ARG A 130 -11.20 28.12 7.61
C ARG A 130 -10.74 26.67 7.74
N ILE A 131 -11.39 25.75 7.03
CA ILE A 131 -11.06 24.33 7.03
C ILE A 131 -10.09 24.05 5.88
N LEU A 132 -8.98 23.39 6.17
CA LEU A 132 -8.01 22.91 5.18
C LEU A 132 -8.49 21.57 4.60
N TYR A 133 -8.93 20.67 5.47
CA TYR A 133 -9.40 19.35 5.11
C TYR A 133 -10.47 18.85 6.07
N ALA A 134 -11.49 18.17 5.57
CA ALA A 134 -12.38 17.37 6.39
C ALA A 134 -12.81 16.10 5.64
N ASP A 135 -12.93 14.99 6.35
CA ASP A 135 -13.52 13.75 5.85
C ASP A 135 -14.50 13.14 6.85
N TRP A 136 -15.31 12.22 6.35
CA TRP A 136 -16.23 11.42 7.14
C TRP A 136 -15.89 9.95 7.02
N ARG A 137 -15.86 9.27 8.15
CA ARG A 137 -15.72 7.82 8.25
C ARG A 137 -16.81 7.28 9.17
N GLU A 138 -17.54 6.24 8.75
CA GLU A 138 -18.70 5.74 9.51
C GLU A 138 -18.34 5.29 10.94
N SER A 139 -17.16 4.69 11.11
CA SER A 139 -16.65 4.20 12.40
C SER A 139 -16.04 5.28 13.30
N GLU A 140 -15.62 6.43 12.75
CA GLU A 140 -14.86 7.46 13.48
C GLU A 140 -15.54 8.84 13.49
N GLY A 141 -16.58 9.03 12.67
CA GLY A 141 -17.28 10.29 12.48
C GLY A 141 -16.55 11.25 11.54
N ILE A 142 -16.75 12.55 11.76
CA ILE A 142 -16.08 13.60 10.99
C ILE A 142 -14.70 13.89 11.59
N HIS A 143 -13.68 13.98 10.74
CA HIS A 143 -12.40 14.56 11.10
C HIS A 143 -12.24 15.92 10.44
N VAL A 144 -11.74 16.92 11.17
CA VAL A 144 -11.58 18.29 10.68
C VAL A 144 -10.16 18.78 10.95
N SER A 145 -9.47 19.20 9.89
CA SER A 145 -8.19 19.89 9.95
C SER A 145 -8.40 21.36 9.55
N PRO A 146 -8.22 22.32 10.48
CA PRO A 146 -8.28 23.74 10.15
C PRO A 146 -7.05 24.19 9.34
N LYS A 147 -7.15 25.39 8.77
CA LYS A 147 -6.01 26.13 8.17
C LYS A 147 -5.08 26.70 9.25
#